data_AF-A0A3P8IC59-F1
#
_entry.id   AF-A0A3P8IC59-F1
#
_cell.length_a   1.000
_cell.length_b   1.000
_cell.length_c   1.000
_cell.angle_alpha   90.00
_cell.angle_beta   90.00
_cell.angle_gamma   90.00
#
_symmetry.space_group_name_H-M   'P 1'
#
loop_
_entity.id
_entity.type
_entity.pdbx_description
1 polymer ?
#
loop_
_entity_poly.entity_id
_entity_poly.type
_entity_poly.pdbx_seq_one_letter_code
_entity_poly.pdbx_strand_id
1 'polypeptide(L)'
;MGRKSGRVMATGGEDRRLKLWAVGKPSCILSLTGHTSSIEASEFSQEEDRVAAGSLSGSVRIWDLEEVKSKPHSDDYSYLCFLKRT
;
A
#
# COMPACT_ATOMS: atom_id res chain seq x y z
N MET A 1 -10.41 1.11 24.79
CA MET A 1 -11.37 0.99 23.68
C MET A 1 -10.64 0.27 22.55
N GLY A 2 -11.06 -0.94 22.19
CA GLY A 2 -10.24 -1.88 21.41
C GLY A 2 -10.02 -1.40 19.97
N ARG A 3 -8.75 -1.29 19.55
CA ARG A 3 -8.34 -1.19 18.14
C ARG A 3 -9.00 -2.36 17.39
N LYS A 4 -9.86 -2.07 16.41
CA LYS A 4 -10.27 -3.09 15.44
C LYS A 4 -9.09 -3.33 14.51
N SER A 5 -8.13 -4.16 14.95
CA SER A 5 -7.06 -4.67 14.08
C SER A 5 -7.69 -5.71 13.15
N GLY A 6 -8.35 -5.23 12.10
CA GLY A 6 -8.55 -6.04 10.90
C GLY A 6 -7.19 -6.11 10.22
N ARG A 7 -6.38 -7.10 10.56
CA ARG A 7 -5.00 -7.23 10.10
C ARG A 7 -5.00 -7.20 8.56
N VAL A 8 -4.50 -6.13 7.97
CA VAL A 8 -4.28 -6.01 6.53
C VAL A 8 -2.85 -6.44 6.25
N MET A 9 -2.65 -7.26 5.22
CA MET A 9 -1.32 -7.65 4.77
C MET A 9 -1.04 -6.97 3.43
N ALA A 10 0.20 -6.50 3.24
CA ALA A 10 0.67 -5.95 1.97
C ALA A 10 1.68 -6.92 1.34
N THR A 11 1.58 -7.12 0.04
CA THR A 11 2.55 -7.90 -0.74
C THR A 11 2.92 -7.14 -2.00
N GLY A 12 4.21 -6.86 -2.16
CA GLY A 12 4.80 -6.41 -3.41
C GLY A 12 5.19 -7.59 -4.30
N GLY A 13 5.32 -7.36 -5.60
CA GLY A 13 5.81 -8.38 -6.52
C GLY A 13 6.33 -7.81 -7.84
N GLU A 14 6.81 -8.72 -8.68
CA GLU A 14 7.37 -8.43 -10.01
C GLU A 14 6.32 -7.85 -10.98
N ASP A 15 5.03 -8.03 -10.70
CA ASP A 15 3.94 -7.42 -11.46
C ASP A 15 3.83 -5.90 -11.23
N ARG A 16 4.73 -5.33 -10.41
CA ARG A 16 4.87 -3.89 -10.11
C ARG A 16 3.65 -3.32 -9.38
N ARG A 17 2.88 -4.20 -8.73
CA ARG A 17 1.68 -3.85 -7.97
C ARG A 17 1.87 -4.20 -6.51
N LEU A 18 1.36 -3.34 -5.65
CA LEU A 18 1.22 -3.66 -4.24
C LEU A 18 -0.21 -4.18 -4.03
N LYS A 19 -0.35 -5.41 -3.52
CA LYS A 19 -1.65 -6.01 -3.23
C LYS A 19 -1.91 -5.98 -1.73
N LEU A 20 -3.13 -5.60 -1.36
CA LEU A 20 -3.60 -5.58 0.02
C LEU A 20 -4.64 -6.68 0.25
N TRP A 21 -4.49 -7.36 1.38
CA TRP A 21 -5.27 -8.54 1.74
C TRP A 21 -5.88 -8.35 3.13
N ALA A 22 -7.16 -8.69 3.32
CA ALA A 22 -7.73 -8.82 4.65
C ALA A 22 -7.38 -10.20 5.19
N VAL A 23 -6.73 -10.26 6.35
CA VAL A 23 -6.55 -11.52 7.06
C VAL A 23 -7.93 -12.07 7.43
N GLY A 24 -8.20 -13.31 7.00
CA GLY A 24 -9.49 -13.97 7.18
C GLY A 24 -10.48 -13.79 6.04
N LYS A 25 -10.15 -13.03 4.99
CA LYS A 25 -10.89 -13.04 3.72
C LYS A 25 -10.07 -13.75 2.63
N PRO A 26 -10.69 -14.55 1.76
CA PRO A 26 -9.98 -15.28 0.72
C PRO A 26 -9.59 -14.42 -0.48
N SER A 27 -9.93 -13.13 -0.50
CA SER A 27 -9.74 -12.24 -1.64
C SER A 27 -8.82 -11.06 -1.36
N CYS A 28 -8.09 -10.67 -2.41
CA CYS A 28 -7.41 -9.38 -2.48
C CYS A 28 -8.47 -8.27 -2.36
N ILE A 29 -8.24 -7.31 -1.46
CA ILE A 29 -9.13 -6.16 -1.30
C ILE A 29 -8.82 -5.12 -2.36
N LEU A 30 -7.53 -4.94 -2.65
CA LEU A 30 -7.06 -3.79 -3.39
C LEU A 30 -5.72 -4.09 -4.07
N SER A 31 -5.57 -3.58 -5.29
CA SER A 31 -4.30 -3.60 -6.02
C SER A 31 -3.88 -2.19 -6.38
N LEU A 32 -2.77 -1.74 -5.80
CA LEU A 32 -2.18 -0.42 -5.97
C LEU A 32 -1.14 -0.49 -7.09
N THR A 33 -1.33 0.36 -8.10
CA THR A 33 -0.52 0.41 -9.32
C THR A 33 0.35 1.67 -9.36
N GLY A 34 1.35 1.65 -10.23
CA GLY A 34 2.14 2.82 -10.61
C GLY A 34 3.61 2.81 -10.18
N HIS A 35 4.10 1.74 -9.55
CA HIS A 35 5.54 1.48 -9.61
C HIS A 35 5.93 1.09 -11.04
N THR A 36 7.08 1.57 -11.48
CA THR A 36 7.62 1.29 -12.82
C THR A 36 8.44 0.01 -12.86
N SER A 37 8.82 -0.53 -11.70
CA SER A 37 9.62 -1.75 -11.53
C SER A 37 9.10 -2.61 -10.35
N SER A 38 9.70 -3.79 -10.14
CA SER A 38 9.32 -4.75 -9.09
C SER A 38 9.31 -4.09 -7.72
N ILE A 39 8.34 -4.43 -6.88
CA ILE A 39 8.27 -3.96 -5.50
C ILE A 39 9.00 -4.96 -4.61
N GLU A 40 10.04 -4.48 -3.94
CA GLU A 40 10.95 -5.31 -3.14
C GLU A 40 10.65 -5.21 -1.63
N ALA A 41 10.07 -4.10 -1.20
CA ALA A 41 9.77 -3.87 0.22
C ALA A 41 8.48 -3.08 0.38
N SER A 42 7.76 -3.33 1.47
CA SER A 42 6.58 -2.57 1.86
C SER A 42 6.41 -2.52 3.37
N GLU A 43 5.92 -1.40 3.89
CA GLU A 43 5.72 -1.17 5.32
C GLU A 43 4.48 -0.32 5.58
N PHE A 44 3.74 -0.62 6.64
CA PHE A 44 2.58 0.17 7.08
C PHE A 44 3.00 1.26 8.06
N SER A 45 2.24 2.35 8.11
CA SER A 45 2.34 3.31 9.21
C SER A 45 1.94 2.67 10.55
N GLN A 46 2.38 3.24 11.66
CA GLN A 46 2.01 2.77 13.02
C GLN A 46 0.49 2.80 13.26
N GLU A 47 -0.21 3.70 12.57
CA GLU A 47 -1.66 3.85 12.62
C GLU A 47 -2.39 2.99 11.58
N GLU A 48 -1.67 2.25 10.72
CA GLU A 48 -2.20 1.39 9.65
C GLU A 48 -3.11 2.14 8.63
N ASP A 49 -2.98 3.46 8.55
CA ASP A 49 -3.70 4.34 7.63
C ASP A 49 -2.96 4.56 6.30
N ARG A 50 -1.67 4.24 6.26
CA ARG A 50 -0.80 4.42 5.10
C ARG A 50 0.07 3.21 4.88
N VAL A 51 0.44 2.98 3.62
CA VAL A 51 1.42 1.98 3.24
C VAL A 51 2.47 2.61 2.33
N ALA A 52 3.74 2.33 2.60
CA ALA A 52 4.86 2.70 1.75
C ALA A 52 5.39 1.45 1.05
N ALA A 53 5.77 1.58 -0.21
CA ALA A 53 6.46 0.52 -0.94
C ALA A 53 7.66 1.07 -1.72
N GLY A 54 8.76 0.31 -1.65
CA GLY A 54 10.00 0.57 -2.36
C GLY A 54 10.17 -0.40 -3.52
N SER A 55 10.61 0.12 -4.66
CA SER A 55 10.85 -0.66 -5.87
C SER A 55 12.35 -0.77 -6.19
N LEU A 56 12.71 -1.81 -6.94
CA LEU A 56 14.06 -2.05 -7.44
C LEU A 56 14.60 -0.88 -8.28
N SER A 57 13.73 -0.06 -8.88
CA SER A 57 14.14 1.16 -9.59
C SER A 57 14.60 2.31 -8.67
N GLY A 58 14.61 2.10 -7.35
CA GLY A 58 14.93 3.12 -6.35
C GLY A 58 13.77 4.08 -6.06
N SER A 59 12.59 3.85 -6.64
CA SER A 59 11.40 4.67 -6.39
C SER A 59 10.65 4.19 -5.15
N VAL A 60 10.21 5.12 -4.31
CA VAL A 60 9.33 4.86 -3.16
C VAL A 60 7.99 5.54 -3.42
N ARG A 61 6.90 4.83 -3.11
CA ARG A 61 5.54 5.36 -3.21
C ARG A 61 4.80 5.10 -1.91
N ILE A 62 3.92 6.01 -1.56
CA ILE A 62 3.08 5.94 -0.36
C ILE A 62 1.63 6.11 -0.79
N TRP A 63 0.74 5.32 -0.22
CA TRP A 63 -0.69 5.41 -0.43
C TRP A 63 -1.40 5.64 0.89
N ASP A 64 -2.40 6.52 0.86
CA ASP A 64 -3.35 6.72 1.94
C ASP A 64 -4.53 5.74 1.77
N LEU A 65 -4.70 4.83 2.72
CA LEU A 65 -5.66 3.74 2.62
C LEU A 65 -7.10 4.22 2.83
N GLU A 66 -7.32 5.35 3.49
CA GLU A 66 -8.65 5.94 3.62
C GLU A 66 -9.10 6.56 2.31
N GLU A 67 -8.20 7.28 1.62
CA GLU A 67 -8.47 7.80 0.28
C GLU A 67 -8.73 6.65 -0.70
N VAL A 68 -7.93 5.59 -0.64
CA VAL A 68 -8.07 4.48 -1.58
C VAL A 68 -9.37 3.69 -1.38
N LYS A 69 -9.80 3.44 -0.13
CA LYS A 69 -11.10 2.82 0.14
C LYS A 69 -12.27 3.65 -0.38
N SER A 70 -12.14 4.97 -0.39
CA SER A 70 -13.18 5.87 -0.91
C SER A 70 -13.29 5.84 -2.44
N LYS A 71 -12.22 5.43 -3.13
CA LYS A 71 -12.15 5.40 -4.61
C LYS A 71 -11.46 4.12 -5.13
N PRO A 72 -12.07 2.94 -4.95
CA PRO A 72 -11.46 1.67 -5.37
C PRO A 72 -11.28 1.54 -6.89
N HIS A 73 -11.94 2.38 -7.69
CA HIS A 73 -11.94 2.36 -9.16
C HIS A 73 -11.23 3.55 -9.83
N SER A 74 -10.57 4.43 -9.06
CA SER A 74 -9.85 5.59 -9.63
C SER A 74 -8.38 5.23 -9.84
N ASP A 75 -7.91 5.24 -11.10
CA ASP A 75 -6.49 5.10 -11.44
C ASP A 75 -5.63 6.30 -10.99
N ASP A 76 -6.28 7.35 -10.47
CA ASP A 76 -5.68 8.60 -10.03
C ASP A 76 -5.51 8.60 -8.50
N TYR A 77 -4.43 7.96 -8.02
CA TYR A 77 -4.04 8.00 -6.61
C TYR A 77 -3.02 9.12 -6.39
N SER A 78 -3.37 10.16 -5.65
CA SER A 78 -2.48 11.30 -5.39
C SER A 78 -1.22 10.86 -4.62
N TYR A 79 -0.05 11.20 -5.16
CA TYR A 79 1.24 10.66 -4.74
C TYR A 79 1.94 11.59 -3.72
N LEU A 80 2.05 11.16 -2.46
CA LEU A 80 2.87 11.85 -1.46
C LEU A 80 4.10 11.01 -1.11
N CYS A 81 5.25 11.31 -1.69
CA CYS A 81 6.53 10.73 -1.27
C CYS A 81 7.11 11.59 -0.14
N PHE A 82 6.88 11.20 1.12
CA PHE A 82 7.64 11.75 2.24
C PHE A 82 8.75 10.78 2.61
N LEU A 83 9.97 11.11 2.17
CA LEU A 83 11.19 10.50 2.72
C LEU A 83 11.99 11.57 3.47
N LYS A 84 11.83 11.60 4.81
CA LYS A 84 12.83 12.03 5.80
C LYS A 84 12.35 11.51 7.17
N ARG A 85 12.99 10.51 7.79
CA ARG A 85 14.34 10.42 8.39
C ARG A 85 14.60 11.47 9.47
N THR A 86 14.51 11.01 10.73
CA THR A 86 15.49 11.22 11.80
C THR A 86 15.56 9.95 12.64
#